data_AF-A0A1Q9G727-F1
#
_entry.id   AF-A0A1Q9G727-F1
#
_cell.length_a   1.000
_cell.length_b   1.000
_cell.length_c   1.000
_cell.angle_alpha   90.00
_cell.angle_beta   90.00
_cell.angle_gamma   90.00
#
_symmetry.space_group_name_H-M   'P 1'
#
loop_
_entity.id
_entity.type
_entity.pdbx_description
1 polymer ?
#
loop_
_entity_poly.entity_id
_entity_poly.type
_entity_poly.pdbx_seq_one_letter_code
_entity_poly.pdbx_strand_id
1 'polypeptide(L)' 'MNSFDVYSDQADGLRTLIKRYECREVVKAHQSQLRIAIVSGESRDVDDLMKSLELAQRAFEATYQK' A
#
# COMPACT_ATOMS: atom_id res chain seq x y z
N MET A 1 -11.53 -34.35 4.42
CA MET A 1 -11.01 -32.97 4.40
C MET A 1 -9.76 -33.01 3.54
N ASN A 2 -9.84 -32.54 2.30
CA ASN A 2 -8.78 -32.71 1.30
C ASN A 2 -7.61 -31.78 1.63
N SER A 3 -6.43 -32.38 1.79
CA SER A 3 -5.15 -31.70 2.01
C SER A 3 -4.90 -30.54 1.02
N PHE A 4 -5.42 -30.65 -0.22
CA PHE A 4 -5.28 -29.65 -1.28
C PHE A 4 -5.92 -28.27 -0.96
N ASP A 5 -7.06 -28.24 -0.27
CA ASP A 5 -7.72 -26.97 0.11
C ASP A 5 -6.91 -26.19 1.15
N VAL A 6 -6.24 -26.91 2.06
CA VAL A 6 -5.40 -26.32 3.11
C VAL A 6 -4.12 -25.69 2.53
N TYR A 7 -3.52 -26.30 1.51
CA TYR A 7 -2.34 -25.75 0.84
C TYR A 7 -2.66 -24.52 -0.03
N SER A 8 -3.84 -24.47 -0.66
CA SER A 8 -4.29 -23.30 -1.43
C SER A 8 -4.49 -22.08 -0.52
N ASP A 9 -5.12 -22.28 0.65
CA ASP A 9 -5.37 -21.23 1.65
C ASP A 9 -4.06 -20.64 2.21
N GLN A 10 -3.04 -21.47 2.43
CA GLN A 10 -1.71 -20.99 2.87
C GLN A 10 -0.98 -20.17 1.80
N ALA A 11 -1.05 -20.58 0.54
CA ALA A 11 -0.45 -19.84 -0.57
C ALA A 11 -1.14 -18.48 -0.77
N ASP A 12 -2.47 -18.42 -0.62
CA ASP A 12 -3.23 -17.17 -0.69
C ASP A 12 -2.95 -16.25 0.51
N GLY A 13 -2.77 -16.82 1.70
CA GLY A 13 -2.31 -16.09 2.88
C GLY A 13 -0.94 -15.43 2.66
N LEU A 14 0.02 -16.16 2.09
CA LEU A 14 1.36 -15.63 1.76
C LEU A 14 1.29 -14.52 0.70
N ARG A 15 0.52 -14.71 -0.37
CA ARG A 15 0.30 -13.68 -1.40
C ARG A 15 -0.30 -12.41 -0.81
N THR A 16 -1.27 -12.55 0.09
CA THR A 16 -1.90 -11.42 0.78
C THR A 16 -0.89 -10.66 1.65
N LEU A 17 -0.03 -11.36 2.39
CA LEU A 17 1.01 -10.75 3.21
C LEU A 17 2.06 -10.01 2.36
N ILE A 18 2.49 -10.62 1.25
CA ILE A 18 3.41 -9.98 0.30
C ILE A 18 2.77 -8.71 -0.26
N LYS A 19 1.52 -8.81 -0.73
CA LYS A 19 0.82 -7.66 -1.32
C LYS A 19 0.67 -6.52 -0.32
N ARG A 20 0.35 -6.84 0.93
CA ARG A 20 0.26 -5.89 2.03
C ARG A 20 1.61 -5.19 2.29
N TYR A 21 2.71 -5.95 2.28
CA TYR A 21 4.05 -5.38 2.42
C TYR A 21 4.36 -4.41 1.27
N GLU A 22 4.12 -4.80 0.02
CA GLU A 22 4.32 -3.94 -1.15
C GLU A 22 3.52 -2.64 -1.04
N CYS A 23 2.23 -2.73 -0.74
CA CYS A 23 1.36 -1.56 -0.58
C CYS A 23 1.85 -0.64 0.55
N ARG A 24 2.34 -1.19 1.66
CA ARG A 24 2.92 -0.42 2.77
C ARG A 24 4.15 0.37 2.34
N GLU A 25 5.06 -0.24 1.56
CA GLU A 25 6.26 0.45 1.09
C GLU A 25 5.92 1.58 0.11
N VAL A 26 4.89 1.39 -0.74
CA VAL A 26 4.37 2.46 -1.62
C VAL A 26 3.81 3.64 -0.81
N VAL A 27 3.02 3.38 0.23
CA VAL A 27 2.51 4.44 1.13
C VAL A 27 3.66 5.23 1.76
N LYS A 28 4.69 4.54 2.28
CA LYS A 28 5.87 5.21 2.85
C LYS A 28 6.62 6.07 1.84
N ALA A 29 6.75 5.60 0.61
CA ALA A 29 7.40 6.35 -0.47
C ALA A 29 6.68 7.68 -0.73
N HIS A 30 5.34 7.65 -0.87
CA HIS A 30 4.55 8.86 -1.06
C HIS A 30 4.57 9.80 0.16
N GLN A 31 4.55 9.26 1.39
CA GLN A 31 4.73 10.07 2.60
C GLN A 31 6.08 10.81 2.61
N SER A 32 7.15 10.13 2.18
CA SER A 32 8.48 10.72 2.09
C SER A 32 8.53 11.84 1.05
N GLN A 33 7.97 11.60 -0.14
CA GLN A 33 7.87 12.60 -1.21
C GLN A 33 7.06 13.83 -0.77
N LEU A 34 5.89 13.61 -0.16
CA LEU A 34 5.04 14.68 0.35
C LEU A 34 5.77 15.53 1.40
N ARG A 35 6.50 14.89 2.32
CA ARG A 35 7.31 15.60 3.31
C ARG A 35 8.37 16.49 2.65
N ILE A 36 9.04 15.98 1.62
CA ILE A 36 10.06 16.75 0.88
C ILE A 36 9.41 17.97 0.21
N ALA A 37 8.29 17.78 -0.50
CA ALA A 37 7.57 18.86 -1.19
C ALA A 37 7.06 19.95 -0.23
N ILE A 38 6.57 19.56 0.96
CA ILE A 38 6.17 20.51 2.01
C ILE A 38 7.35 21.35 2.49
N VAL A 39 8.50 20.71 2.72
CA VAL A 39 9.72 21.39 3.21
C VAL A 39 10.35 22.27 2.12
N SER A 40 10.28 21.87 0.84
CA SER A 40 10.79 22.66 -0.29
C SER A 40 9.91 23.86 -0.64
N GLY A 41 8.65 23.88 -0.20
CA GLY A 41 7.70 24.94 -0.52
C GLY A 41 7.04 24.80 -1.89
N GLU A 42 7.15 23.64 -2.53
CA GLU A 42 6.58 23.34 -3.85
C GLU A 42 5.09 23.01 -3.75
N SER A 43 4.27 24.03 -3.47
CA SER A 43 2.82 23.87 -3.19
C SER A 43 2.03 23.13 -4.28
N ARG A 44 2.44 23.23 -5.55
CA ARG A 44 1.75 22.54 -6.66
C ARG A 44 1.97 21.02 -6.62
N ASP A 45 3.13 20.59 -6.15
CA ASP A 45 3.48 19.17 -6.07
C ASP A 45 2.85 18.52 -4.84
N VAL A 46 2.58 19.30 -3.78
CA VAL A 46 1.92 18.83 -2.56
C VAL A 46 0.52 18.27 -2.84
N ASP A 47 -0.32 18.96 -3.62
CA ASP A 47 -1.70 18.52 -3.89
C ASP A 47 -1.74 17.19 -4.67
N ASP A 48 -0.87 17.03 -5.67
CA ASP A 48 -0.80 15.81 -6.47
C ASP A 48 -0.18 14.64 -5.68
N LEU A 49 0.78 14.94 -4.79
CA LEU A 49 1.35 13.96 -3.86
C LEU A 49 0.34 13.52 -2.80
N MET A 50 -0.53 14.42 -2.32
CA MET A 50 -1.62 14.07 -1.41
C MET A 50 -2.62 13.11 -2.07
N LYS A 51 -3.05 13.38 -3.30
CA LYS A 51 -3.94 12.45 -4.04
C LYS A 51 -3.29 11.08 -4.25
N SER A 52 -1.99 11.07 -4.59
CA SER A 52 -1.24 9.82 -4.77
C SER A 52 -1.13 9.03 -3.47
N LEU A 53 -0.91 9.72 -2.34
CA LEU A 53 -0.89 9.11 -1.02
C LEU A 53 -2.25 8.51 -0.64
N GLU A 54 -3.35 9.21 -0.89
CA GLU A 54 -4.71 8.69 -0.62
C GLU A 54 -5.00 7.41 -1.43
N LEU A 55 -4.64 7.38 -2.71
CA LEU A 55 -4.81 6.19 -3.54
C LEU A 55 -3.98 5.00 -3.02
N ALA A 56 -2.73 5.26 -2.61
CA ALA A 56 -1.87 4.24 -2.01
C ALA A 56 -2.43 3.72 -0.68
N GLN A 57 -2.98 4.60 0.16
CA GLN A 57 -3.63 4.22 1.42
C GLN A 57 -4.86 3.33 1.19
N ARG A 58 -5.72 3.69 0.24
CA ARG A 58 -6.88 2.86 -0.13
C ARG A 58 -6.45 1.49 -0.65
N ALA A 59 -5.41 1.42 -1.48
CA ALA A 59 -4.86 0.16 -1.96
C ALA A 59 -4.30 -0.71 -0.81
N PHE A 60 -3.63 -0.08 0.17
CA PHE A 60 -3.15 -0.77 1.36
C PHE A 60 -4.29 -1.30 2.24
N GLU A 61 -5.31 -0.48 2.50
CA GLU A 61 -6.51 -0.86 3.25
C GLU A 61 -7.26 -2.02 2.59
N ALA A 62 -7.35 -2.04 1.26
CA ALA A 62 -7.96 -3.13 0.52
C ALA A 62 -7.26 -4.48 0.76
N THR A 63 -5.97 -4.50 1.14
CA THR A 63 -5.27 -5.76 1.50
C THR A 63 -5.72 -6.37 2.84
N TYR A 64 -6.59 -5.68 3.58
CA TYR A 64 -7.21 -6.17 4.82
C TYR A 64 -8.68 -6.55 4.64
N GLN A 65 -9.32 -6.11 3.55
CA GLN A 65 -10.68 -6.49 3.21
C GLN A 65 -10.65 -7.87 2.57
N LYS A 66 -11.28 -8.85 3.24
CA LYS A 66 -11.41 -10.23 2.76
C LYS A 66 -12.51 -10.35 1.71
#